data_AF-A0A5M6IUT8-F1
#
_entry.id   AF-A0A5M6IUT8-F1
#
_cell.length_a   1.000
_cell.length_b   1.000
_cell.length_c   1.000
_cell.angle_alpha   90.00
_cell.angle_beta   90.00
_cell.angle_gamma   90.00
#
_symmetry.space_group_name_H-M   'P 1'
#
loop_
_entity.id
_entity.type
_entity.pdbx_description
1 polymer ?
#
loop_
_entity_poly.entity_id
_entity_poly.type
_entity_poly.pdbx_seq_one_letter_code
_entity_poly.pdbx_strand_id
1 'polypeptide(L)'
;MRFAYPATLESDDGSIAVSFDRLPGSTWGATEGEALTRAEDLLVTALSTFVEAGKPIPAPPAAKGRPVVGVPSLVAAKLALHGAMLAAGISNVELGHQIGLDERAVRRLRDPLHRSHIGSVETALRALGRRLEVQAFPA
;
A
#
# COMPACT_ATOMS: atom_id res chain seq x y z
N MET A 1 -10.78 2.89 2.81
CA MET A 1 -9.63 2.59 3.71
C MET A 1 -8.52 3.57 3.38
N ARG A 2 -7.76 4.05 4.37
CA ARG A 2 -6.62 4.95 4.16
C ARG A 2 -5.34 4.20 4.49
N PHE A 3 -4.42 4.13 3.54
CA PHE A 3 -3.09 3.52 3.70
C PHE A 3 -2.07 4.64 3.85
N ALA A 4 -2.00 5.18 5.07
CA ALA A 4 -1.07 6.24 5.42
C ALA A 4 -0.53 5.97 6.82
N TYR A 5 0.78 6.02 6.97
CA TYR A 5 1.50 5.57 8.14
C TYR A 5 2.28 6.73 8.75
N PRO A 6 2.26 6.89 10.08
CA PRO A 6 3.11 7.85 10.76
C PRO A 6 4.58 7.46 10.57
N ALA A 7 5.38 8.40 10.08
CA ALA A 7 6.82 8.24 9.93
C ALA A 7 7.53 8.54 11.26
N THR A 8 8.42 7.66 11.67
CA THR A 8 9.33 7.88 12.79
C THR A 8 10.62 8.46 12.22
N LEU A 9 10.97 9.68 12.67
CA LEU A 9 12.15 10.42 12.23
C LEU A 9 13.21 10.37 13.32
N GLU A 10 14.43 9.99 12.95
CA GLU A 10 15.58 9.95 13.85
C GLU A 10 16.76 10.66 13.18
N SER A 11 17.36 11.62 13.89
CA SER A 11 18.56 12.31 13.40
C SER A 11 19.80 11.48 13.68
N ASP A 12 20.62 11.25 12.66
CA ASP A 12 21.87 10.51 12.74
C ASP A 12 22.95 11.16 11.87
N ASP A 13 24.04 11.61 12.49
CA ASP A 13 25.22 12.24 11.87
C ASP A 13 24.93 13.20 10.69
N GLY A 14 24.02 14.16 10.91
CA GLY A 14 23.65 15.16 9.89
C GLY A 14 22.68 14.66 8.80
N SER A 15 22.18 13.43 8.94
CA SER A 15 21.09 12.88 8.13
C SER A 15 19.84 12.62 8.98
N ILE A 16 18.71 12.40 8.32
CA ILE A 16 17.45 12.02 8.97
C ILE A 16 17.03 10.67 8.43
N ALA A 17 17.02 9.67 9.30
CA ALA A 17 16.49 8.35 9.04
C ALA A 17 14.97 8.34 9.22
N VAL A 18 14.27 7.60 8.36
CA VAL A 18 12.83 7.39 8.42
C VAL A 18 12.53 5.91 8.47
N SER A 19 11.65 5.53 9.39
CA SER A 19 11.08 4.19 9.48
C SER A 19 9.58 4.27 9.79
N PHE A 20 8.89 3.13 9.70
CA PHE A 20 7.48 3.01 10.03
C PHE A 20 7.27 1.89 11.03
N ASP A 21 6.51 2.17 12.09
CA ASP A 21 6.23 1.17 13.13
C ASP A 21 5.60 -0.10 12.50
N ARG A 22 6.13 -1.27 12.88
CA ARG A 22 5.67 -2.60 12.43
C ARG A 22 5.90 -2.91 10.95
N LEU A 23 6.63 -2.05 10.24
CA LEU A 23 7.04 -2.28 8.86
C LEU A 23 8.57 -2.44 8.79
N PRO A 24 9.07 -3.33 7.93
CA PRO A 24 10.50 -3.53 7.78
C PRO A 24 11.15 -2.37 7.02
N GLY A 25 12.43 -2.12 7.34
CA GLY A 25 13.29 -1.21 6.59
C GLY A 25 13.31 0.23 7.09
N SER A 26 14.28 0.97 6.58
CA SER A 26 14.44 2.41 6.78
C SER A 26 14.99 3.05 5.51
N THR A 27 14.83 4.36 5.40
CA THR A 27 15.44 5.21 4.37
C THR A 27 16.02 6.45 5.04
N TRP A 28 16.75 7.27 4.31
CA TRP A 28 17.37 8.48 4.84
C TRP A 28 17.42 9.60 3.82
N GLY A 29 17.47 10.83 4.31
CA GLY A 29 17.70 12.05 3.54
C GLY A 29 18.57 13.04 4.31
N ALA A 30 19.16 13.99 3.59
CA ALA A 30 19.94 15.08 4.21
C ALA A 30 19.04 16.12 4.90
N THR A 31 17.74 16.12 4.57
CA THR A 31 16.72 16.98 5.17
C THR A 31 15.46 16.18 5.45
N GLU A 32 14.59 16.71 6.31
CA GLU A 32 13.32 16.05 6.65
C GLU A 32 12.45 15.87 5.39
N GLY A 33 12.40 16.89 4.53
CA GLY A 33 11.63 16.84 3.28
C GLY A 33 12.15 15.77 2.30
N GLU A 34 13.48 15.64 2.15
CA GLU A 34 14.07 14.59 1.32
C GLU A 34 13.78 13.21 1.91
N ALA A 35 13.96 13.06 3.23
CA ALA A 35 13.76 11.83 3.95
C ALA A 35 12.30 11.34 3.83
N LEU A 36 11.34 12.25 3.99
CA LEU A 36 9.90 11.97 3.83
C LEU A 36 9.51 11.66 2.37
N THR A 37 10.13 12.33 1.39
CA THR A 37 9.91 12.02 -0.04
C THR A 37 10.31 10.58 -0.34
N ARG A 38 11.47 10.13 0.16
CA ARG A 38 11.93 8.74 -0.01
C ARG A 38 11.13 7.74 0.82
N ALA A 39 10.50 8.19 1.90
CA ALA A 39 9.71 7.34 2.77
C ALA A 39 8.44 6.81 2.08
N GLU A 40 7.92 7.48 1.04
CA GLU A 40 6.82 6.96 0.24
C GLU A 40 7.21 5.64 -0.45
N ASP A 41 8.36 5.60 -1.13
CA ASP A 41 8.87 4.39 -1.78
C ASP A 41 9.13 3.28 -0.76
N LEU A 42 9.78 3.62 0.36
CA LEU A 42 9.98 2.68 1.48
C LEU A 42 8.64 2.08 1.94
N LEU A 43 7.61 2.90 2.12
CA LEU A 43 6.30 2.45 2.59
C LEU A 43 5.66 1.48 1.59
N VAL A 44 5.71 1.79 0.29
CA VAL A 44 5.20 0.90 -0.76
C VAL A 44 5.94 -0.44 -0.75
N THR A 45 7.27 -0.42 -0.70
CA THR A 45 8.11 -1.63 -0.65
C THR A 45 7.84 -2.45 0.61
N ALA A 46 7.76 -1.82 1.78
CA ALA A 46 7.50 -2.52 3.03
C ALA A 46 6.14 -3.22 3.03
N LEU A 47 5.10 -2.55 2.51
CA LEU A 47 3.75 -3.11 2.40
C LEU A 47 3.65 -4.21 1.34
N SER A 48 4.45 -4.18 0.27
CA SER A 48 4.45 -5.24 -0.75
C SER A 48 4.86 -6.60 -0.16
N THR A 49 5.75 -6.61 0.84
CA THR A 49 6.17 -7.85 1.51
C THR A 49 5.00 -8.59 2.18
N PHE A 50 4.00 -7.87 2.68
CA PHE A 50 2.78 -8.46 3.24
C PHE A 50 1.87 -9.02 2.14
N VAL A 51 1.78 -8.31 1.00
CA VAL A 51 1.03 -8.79 -0.17
C VAL A 51 1.61 -10.09 -0.70
N GLU A 52 2.93 -10.14 -0.87
CA GLU A 52 3.68 -11.32 -1.30
C GLU A 52 3.51 -12.49 -0.33
N ALA A 53 3.58 -12.21 0.97
CA ALA A 53 3.38 -13.22 2.02
C ALA A 53 1.92 -13.67 2.19
N GLY A 54 0.95 -13.06 1.48
CA GLY A 54 -0.47 -13.34 1.65
C GLY A 54 -1.00 -12.97 3.05
N LYS A 55 -0.39 -11.99 3.71
CA LYS A 55 -0.71 -11.60 5.08
C LYS A 55 -1.52 -10.29 5.14
N PRO A 56 -2.38 -10.12 6.15
CA PRO A 56 -3.07 -8.86 6.37
C PRO A 56 -2.10 -7.67 6.46
N ILE A 57 -2.48 -6.57 5.82
CA ILE A 57 -1.75 -5.32 5.90
C ILE A 57 -1.86 -4.77 7.34
N PRO A 58 -0.74 -4.49 8.04
CA PRO A 58 -0.79 -4.01 9.41
C PRO A 58 -1.45 -2.65 9.49
N ALA A 59 -2.37 -2.44 10.43
CA ALA A 59 -2.99 -1.13 10.62
C ALA A 59 -1.97 -0.09 11.11
N PRO A 60 -2.00 1.16 10.59
CA PRO A 60 -1.12 2.21 11.06
C PRO A 60 -1.44 2.58 12.51
N PRO A 61 -0.43 2.86 13.35
CA PRO A 61 -0.66 3.40 14.69
C PRO A 61 -1.17 4.85 14.61
N ALA A 62 -1.60 5.40 15.76
CA ALA A 62 -1.93 6.81 15.87
C ALA A 62 -0.68 7.68 15.55
N ALA A 63 -0.89 8.78 14.82
CA ALA A 63 0.19 9.66 14.40
C ALA A 63 0.91 10.32 15.58
N LYS A 64 0.18 10.76 16.61
CA LYS A 64 0.73 11.43 17.80
C LYS A 64 1.67 12.61 17.46
N GLY A 65 1.30 13.42 16.47
CA GLY A 65 2.09 14.57 16.02
C GLY A 65 3.19 14.25 15.00
N ARG A 66 3.44 12.96 14.69
CA ARG A 66 4.38 12.56 13.65
C ARG A 66 3.86 12.91 12.25
N PRO A 67 4.74 13.22 11.28
CA PRO A 67 4.36 13.34 9.88
C PRO A 67 3.76 12.03 9.39
N VAL A 68 2.77 12.12 8.48
CA VAL A 68 2.05 10.97 7.94
C VAL A 68 2.34 10.85 6.46
N VAL A 69 2.86 9.68 6.05
CA VAL A 69 3.17 9.37 4.66
C VAL A 69 2.09 8.45 4.12
N GLY A 70 1.47 8.83 3.00
CA GLY A 70 0.51 7.99 2.27
C GLY A 70 1.18 7.20 1.17
N VAL A 71 0.57 6.10 0.75
CA VAL A 71 0.93 5.46 -0.54
C VAL A 71 0.18 6.12 -1.69
N PRO A 72 0.69 6.03 -2.94
CA PRO A 72 -0.04 6.46 -4.13
C PRO A 72 -1.43 5.82 -4.25
N SER A 73 -2.40 6.54 -4.82
CA SER A 73 -3.80 6.10 -4.90
C SER A 73 -4.00 4.72 -5.54
N LEU A 74 -3.23 4.41 -6.60
CA LEU A 74 -3.28 3.09 -7.23
C LEU A 74 -2.77 1.99 -6.29
N VAL A 75 -1.69 2.24 -5.55
CA VAL A 75 -1.16 1.30 -4.56
C VAL A 75 -2.19 1.07 -3.46
N ALA A 76 -2.83 2.14 -2.95
CA ALA A 76 -3.92 2.04 -1.97
C ALA A 76 -5.08 1.16 -2.49
N ALA A 77 -5.49 1.32 -3.75
CA ALA A 77 -6.53 0.49 -4.36
C ALA A 77 -6.13 -0.99 -4.43
N LYS A 78 -4.86 -1.28 -4.73
CA LYS A 78 -4.32 -2.65 -4.76
C LYS A 78 -4.23 -3.29 -3.37
N LEU A 79 -3.82 -2.53 -2.36
CA LEU A 79 -3.84 -3.00 -0.96
C LEU A 79 -5.27 -3.27 -0.48
N ALA A 80 -6.24 -2.45 -0.90
CA ALA A 80 -7.65 -2.69 -0.64
C ALA A 80 -8.14 -3.98 -1.33
N LEU A 81 -7.74 -4.23 -2.58
CA LEU A 81 -8.05 -5.47 -3.29
C LEU A 81 -7.43 -6.69 -2.57
N HIS A 82 -6.17 -6.60 -2.16
CA HIS A 82 -5.51 -7.63 -1.37
C HIS A 82 -6.30 -7.96 -0.09
N GLY A 83 -6.68 -6.94 0.68
CA GLY A 83 -7.48 -7.11 1.90
C GLY A 83 -8.87 -7.69 1.63
N ALA A 84 -9.54 -7.28 0.55
CA ALA A 84 -10.84 -7.82 0.15
C ALA A 84 -10.75 -9.31 -0.22
N MET A 85 -9.71 -9.72 -0.94
CA MET A 85 -9.47 -11.13 -1.27
C MET A 85 -9.24 -11.97 -0.01
N LEU A 86 -8.44 -11.47 0.95
CA LEU A 86 -8.23 -12.16 2.22
C LEU A 86 -9.53 -12.30 3.02
N ALA A 87 -10.33 -11.24 3.09
CA ALA A 87 -11.61 -11.26 3.81
C ALA A 87 -12.63 -12.22 3.17
N ALA A 88 -12.59 -12.36 1.84
CA ALA A 88 -13.43 -13.31 1.09
C ALA A 88 -12.87 -14.74 1.10
N GLY A 89 -11.62 -14.95 1.52
CA GLY A 89 -10.97 -16.25 1.51
C GLY A 89 -10.70 -16.81 0.10
N ILE A 90 -10.59 -15.96 -0.91
CA ILE A 90 -10.43 -16.40 -2.30
C ILE A 90 -8.99 -16.31 -2.80
N SER A 91 -8.65 -17.21 -3.73
CA SER A 91 -7.34 -17.25 -4.38
C SER A 91 -7.28 -16.33 -5.61
N ASN A 92 -6.07 -16.13 -6.15
CA ASN A 92 -5.89 -15.45 -7.44
C ASN A 92 -6.61 -16.18 -8.59
N VAL A 93 -6.62 -17.52 -8.56
CA VAL A 93 -7.27 -18.36 -9.56
C VAL A 93 -8.78 -18.14 -9.52
N GLU A 94 -9.38 -18.18 -8.33
CA GLU A 94 -10.82 -17.97 -8.14
C GLU A 94 -11.25 -16.58 -8.58
N LEU A 95 -10.53 -15.53 -8.15
CA LEU A 95 -10.81 -14.17 -8.63
C LEU A 95 -10.67 -14.08 -10.16
N GLY A 96 -9.65 -14.74 -10.72
CA GLY A 96 -9.42 -14.79 -12.16
C GLY A 96 -10.61 -15.37 -12.92
N HIS A 97 -11.18 -16.48 -12.45
CA HIS A 97 -12.40 -17.05 -13.01
C HIS A 97 -13.58 -16.07 -12.96
N GLN A 98 -13.74 -15.32 -11.87
CA GLN A 98 -14.84 -14.36 -11.72
C GLN A 98 -14.74 -13.15 -12.65
N ILE A 99 -13.51 -12.71 -12.98
CA ILE A 99 -13.29 -11.49 -13.80
C ILE A 99 -12.71 -11.78 -15.19
N GLY A 100 -12.62 -13.04 -15.60
CA GLY A 100 -12.12 -13.46 -16.92
C GLY A 100 -10.62 -13.21 -17.12
N LEU A 101 -9.82 -13.32 -16.07
CA LEU A 101 -8.36 -13.16 -16.10
C LEU A 101 -7.64 -14.45 -15.66
N ASP A 102 -6.42 -14.64 -16.14
CA ASP A 102 -5.57 -15.72 -15.62
C ASP A 102 -4.97 -15.38 -14.24
N GLU A 103 -4.47 -16.40 -13.53
CA GLU A 103 -3.85 -16.25 -12.20
C GLU A 103 -2.74 -15.19 -12.18
N ARG A 104 -1.90 -15.18 -13.23
CA ARG A 104 -0.74 -14.30 -13.30
C ARG A 104 -1.17 -12.84 -13.45
N ALA A 105 -2.21 -12.58 -14.22
CA ALA A 105 -2.82 -11.27 -14.38
C ALA A 105 -3.42 -10.79 -13.06
N VAL A 106 -4.11 -11.65 -12.30
CA VAL A 106 -4.62 -11.32 -10.97
C VAL A 106 -3.49 -11.04 -9.97
N ARG A 107 -2.44 -11.87 -9.97
CA ARG A 107 -1.26 -11.66 -9.11
C ARG A 107 -0.62 -10.30 -9.37
N ARG A 108 -0.44 -9.93 -10.64
CA ARG A 108 0.03 -8.61 -11.07
C ARG A 108 -0.92 -7.47 -10.71
N LEU A 109 -2.23 -7.74 -10.76
CA LEU A 109 -3.25 -6.74 -10.48
C LEU A 109 -3.23 -6.29 -9.02
N ARG A 110 -2.97 -7.21 -8.07
CA ARG A 110 -2.89 -6.91 -6.63
C ARG A 110 -1.49 -6.52 -6.13
N ASP A 111 -0.44 -6.76 -6.91
CA ASP A 111 0.95 -6.44 -6.56
C ASP A 111 1.18 -4.92 -6.54
N PRO A 112 1.54 -4.31 -5.38
CA PRO A 112 1.83 -2.88 -5.25
C PRO A 112 2.92 -2.35 -6.18
N LEU A 113 3.93 -3.19 -6.50
CA LEU A 113 5.10 -2.79 -7.28
C LEU A 113 4.90 -2.96 -8.78
N HIS A 114 3.81 -3.62 -9.18
CA HIS A 114 3.49 -3.78 -10.59
C HIS A 114 2.65 -2.62 -11.12
N ARG A 115 2.92 -2.16 -12.35
CA ARG A 115 2.06 -1.18 -13.01
C ARG A 115 0.73 -1.83 -13.41
N SER A 116 -0.40 -1.18 -13.15
CA SER A 116 -1.72 -1.68 -13.56
C SER A 116 -2.66 -0.53 -13.89
N HIS A 117 -3.72 -0.80 -14.64
CA HIS A 117 -4.76 0.17 -14.89
C HIS A 117 -5.75 0.20 -13.71
N ILE A 118 -6.11 1.41 -13.24
CA ILE A 118 -7.00 1.56 -12.07
C ILE A 118 -8.35 0.89 -12.30
N GLY A 119 -8.91 1.00 -13.51
CA GLY A 119 -10.19 0.37 -13.85
C GLY A 119 -10.19 -1.15 -13.71
N SER A 120 -9.04 -1.82 -13.94
CA SER A 120 -8.93 -3.26 -13.72
C SER A 120 -9.02 -3.61 -12.22
N VAL A 121 -8.40 -2.80 -11.35
CA VAL A 121 -8.46 -2.97 -9.89
C VAL A 121 -9.88 -2.72 -9.40
N GLU A 122 -10.57 -1.72 -9.95
CA GLU A 122 -11.98 -1.45 -9.64
C GLU A 122 -12.91 -2.59 -10.06
N THR A 123 -12.72 -3.18 -11.24
CA THR A 123 -13.47 -4.37 -11.68
C THR A 123 -13.29 -5.53 -10.70
N ALA A 124 -12.05 -5.81 -10.30
CA ALA A 124 -11.76 -6.85 -9.32
C ALA A 124 -12.39 -6.56 -7.95
N LEU A 125 -12.33 -5.31 -7.47
CA LEU A 125 -13.00 -4.90 -6.23
C LEU A 125 -14.52 -5.07 -6.32
N ARG A 126 -15.14 -4.71 -7.45
CA ARG A 126 -16.58 -4.86 -7.67
C ARG A 126 -17.02 -6.32 -7.66
N ALA A 127 -16.24 -7.22 -8.25
CA ALA A 127 -16.48 -8.67 -8.17
C ALA A 127 -16.52 -9.17 -6.72
N LEU A 128 -15.82 -8.50 -5.81
CA LEU A 128 -15.80 -8.79 -4.37
C LEU A 128 -16.78 -7.94 -3.55
N GLY A 129 -17.76 -7.30 -4.20
CA GLY A 129 -18.76 -6.47 -3.54
C GLY A 129 -18.19 -5.19 -2.90
N ARG A 130 -17.04 -4.70 -3.39
CA ARG A 130 -16.39 -3.47 -2.92
C ARG A 130 -16.43 -2.40 -4.00
N ARG A 131 -16.49 -1.13 -3.57
CA ARG A 131 -16.42 0.05 -4.44
C ARG A 131 -15.27 0.94 -3.99
N LEU A 132 -14.51 1.44 -4.96
CA LEU A 132 -13.51 2.48 -4.74
C LEU A 132 -14.20 3.86 -4.80
N GLU A 133 -13.86 4.72 -3.84
CA GLU A 133 -14.25 6.13 -3.84
C GLU A 133 -13.00 6.97 -3.59
N VAL A 134 -12.92 8.10 -4.29
CA VAL A 134 -11.77 9.01 -4.22
C VAL A 134 -12.24 10.32 -3.57
N GLN A 135 -11.46 10.79 -2.62
CA GLN A 135 -11.63 12.09 -1.97
C GLN A 135 -10.38 12.93 -2.22
N ALA A 136 -10.57 14.21 -2.52
CA ALA A 136 -9.50 15.18 -2.68
C ALA A 136 -9.63 16.25 -1.59
N PHE A 137 -8.49 16.74 -1.12
CA PHE A 137 -8.39 17.76 -0.07
C PHE A 137 -7.55 18.93 -0.59
N PRO A 138 -7.73 20.15 -0.06
CA PRO A 138 -6.84 21.27 -0.35
C PRO A 138 -5.38 20.91 -0.04
N ALA A 139 -4.47 21.40 -0.89
CA ALA A 139 -3.03 21.27 -0.72
C ALA A 139 -2.50 22.21 0.38
#